data_AF-A0A9D9XHV9-F1
#
_entry.id   AF-A0A9D9XHV9-F1
#
_cell.length_a   1.000
_cell.length_b   1.000
_cell.length_c   1.000
_cell.angle_alpha   90.00
_cell.angle_beta   90.00
_cell.angle_gamma   90.00
#
_symmetry.space_group_name_H-M   'P 1'
#
loop_
_entity.id
_entity.type
_entity.pdbx_description
1 polymer ?
#
loop_
_entity_poly.entity_id
_entity_poly.type
_entity_poly.pdbx_seq_one_letter_code
_entity_poly.pdbx_strand_id
1 'polypeptide(L)'
;MKLFDVYPLFPIEIVKGKGCRVYDEKGTEYLDLYGGHAVISVGHAHPTYVQAVAEQVGKLGFYSNSVINSLQEELAEKLGKACGYPDYSL
;
A
#
# COMPACT_ATOMS: atom_id res chain seq x y z
N MET A 1 -13.32 -24.31 -5.13
CA MET A 1 -12.02 -24.93 -4.75
C MET A 1 -11.71 -24.55 -3.31
N LYS A 2 -11.07 -25.43 -2.52
CA LYS A 2 -10.62 -25.09 -1.15
C LYS A 2 -9.29 -24.31 -1.24
N LEU A 3 -9.10 -23.29 -0.40
CA LEU A 3 -7.81 -22.61 -0.25
C LEU A 3 -6.78 -23.54 0.42
N PHE A 4 -5.50 -23.25 0.21
CA PHE A 4 -4.41 -23.98 0.86
C PHE A 4 -4.09 -23.35 2.22
N ASP A 5 -4.05 -24.17 3.27
CA ASP A 5 -3.92 -23.70 4.65
C ASP A 5 -2.43 -23.44 4.98
N VAL A 6 -1.98 -22.19 4.78
CA VAL A 6 -0.57 -21.77 4.97
C VAL A 6 -0.34 -21.08 6.32
N TYR A 7 -1.37 -20.44 6.88
CA TYR A 7 -1.28 -19.67 8.13
C TYR A 7 -2.43 -19.99 9.10
N PRO A 8 -2.21 -19.94 10.42
CA PRO A 8 -3.30 -19.86 11.37
C PRO A 8 -4.03 -18.52 11.21
N LEU A 9 -5.36 -18.56 11.22
CA LEU A 9 -6.21 -17.38 11.05
C LEU A 9 -6.93 -17.04 12.36
N PHE A 10 -7.06 -15.76 12.65
CA PHE A 10 -8.06 -15.29 13.60
C PHE A 10 -9.45 -15.39 12.94
N PRO A 11 -10.49 -15.86 13.66
CA PRO A 11 -11.85 -15.96 13.12
C PRO A 11 -12.53 -14.57 13.11
N ILE A 12 -11.98 -13.63 12.36
CA ILE A 12 -12.44 -12.24 12.19
C ILE A 12 -12.30 -11.82 10.73
N GLU A 13 -13.31 -11.16 10.18
CA GLU A 13 -13.27 -10.63 8.82
C GLU A 13 -13.24 -9.10 8.85
N ILE A 14 -12.07 -8.51 8.59
CA ILE A 14 -11.94 -7.06 8.48
C ILE A 14 -12.40 -6.61 7.09
N VAL A 15 -13.45 -5.78 7.03
CA VAL A 15 -14.10 -5.34 5.78
C VAL A 15 -13.85 -3.86 5.43
N LYS A 16 -13.37 -3.07 6.39
CA LYS A 16 -13.11 -1.63 6.20
C LYS A 16 -11.94 -1.16 7.04
N GLY A 17 -11.19 -0.18 6.54
CA GLY A 17 -10.16 0.53 7.30
C GLY A 17 -10.22 2.05 7.07
N LYS A 18 -9.82 2.82 8.09
CA LYS A 18 -9.64 4.28 8.01
C LYS A 18 -8.57 4.73 9.02
N GLY A 19 -7.47 5.29 8.54
CA GLY A 19 -6.35 5.68 9.40
C GLY A 19 -5.80 4.48 10.16
N CYS A 20 -5.71 4.57 11.49
CA CYS A 20 -5.28 3.47 12.36
C CYS A 20 -6.43 2.59 12.87
N ARG A 21 -7.64 2.67 12.29
CA ARG A 21 -8.80 1.87 12.69
C ARG A 21 -9.23 0.91 11.59
N VAL A 22 -9.66 -0.28 11.99
CA VAL A 22 -10.28 -1.28 11.12
C VAL A 22 -11.62 -1.73 11.69
N TYR A 23 -12.51 -2.22 10.83
CA TYR A 23 -13.86 -2.60 11.18
C TYR A 23 -14.16 -4.00 10.63
N ASP A 24 -14.73 -4.84 11.49
CA ASP A 24 -15.18 -6.17 11.08
C ASP A 24 -16.55 -6.14 10.36
N GLU A 25 -17.00 -7.30 9.89
CA GLU A 25 -18.26 -7.48 9.17
C GLU A 25 -19.50 -7.12 9.99
N LYS A 26 -19.39 -7.08 11.33
CA LYS A 26 -20.44 -6.68 12.27
C LYS A 26 -20.38 -5.20 12.64
N GLY A 27 -19.38 -4.47 12.14
CA GLY A 27 -19.16 -3.06 12.43
C GLY A 27 -18.39 -2.79 13.72
N THR A 28 -17.79 -3.82 14.35
CA THR A 28 -16.93 -3.64 15.51
C THR A 28 -15.66 -2.93 15.09
N GLU A 29 -15.29 -1.85 15.80
CA GLU A 29 -14.07 -1.09 15.53
C GLU A 29 -12.90 -1.62 16.35
N TYR A 30 -11.74 -1.74 15.71
CA TYR A 30 -10.47 -2.12 16.34
C TYR A 30 -9.42 -1.05 16.10
N LEU A 31 -8.56 -0.82 17.10
CA LEU A 31 -7.33 -0.06 16.92
C LEU A 31 -6.27 -0.99 16.31
N ASP A 32 -5.78 -0.64 15.12
CA ASP A 32 -4.76 -1.40 14.42
C ASP A 32 -3.36 -0.94 14.86
N LEU A 33 -2.74 -1.74 15.74
CA LEU A 33 -1.35 -1.59 16.17
C LEU A 33 -0.41 -2.56 15.43
N TYR A 34 -0.91 -3.23 14.40
CA TYR A 34 -0.18 -4.23 13.64
C TYR A 34 0.28 -3.69 12.27
N GLY A 35 -0.59 -2.92 11.59
CA GLY A 35 -0.27 -2.28 10.31
C GLY A 35 0.03 -3.28 9.19
N GLY A 36 -0.40 -4.54 9.33
CA GLY A 36 -0.18 -5.60 8.34
C GLY A 36 1.30 -5.90 8.09
N HIS A 37 2.06 -6.26 9.14
CA HIS A 37 3.52 -6.34 9.08
C HIS A 37 4.19 -5.00 8.70
N ALA A 38 3.72 -3.90 9.31
CA ALA A 38 4.23 -2.55 9.07
C ALA A 38 4.11 -2.03 7.61
N VAL A 39 3.24 -2.63 6.80
CA VAL A 39 3.05 -2.25 5.39
C VAL A 39 2.28 -0.94 5.26
N ILE A 40 1.14 -0.80 5.94
CA ILE A 40 0.24 0.35 5.77
C ILE A 40 0.66 1.55 6.65
N SER A 41 1.90 2.01 6.46
CA SER A 41 2.55 3.04 7.29
C SER A 41 1.81 4.39 7.32
N VAL A 42 1.06 4.72 6.25
CA VAL A 42 0.24 5.94 6.15
C VAL A 42 -1.20 5.76 6.65
N GLY A 43 -1.53 4.58 7.18
CA GLY A 43 -2.88 4.22 7.61
C GLY A 43 -3.80 3.80 6.46
N HIS A 44 -4.88 3.11 6.83
CA HIS A 44 -5.84 2.54 5.90
C HIS A 44 -6.63 3.64 5.16
N ALA A 45 -6.85 3.43 3.87
CA ALA A 45 -7.63 4.32 3.01
C ALA A 45 -7.18 5.80 3.08
N HIS A 46 -5.88 6.06 3.20
CA HIS A 46 -5.35 7.42 3.22
C HIS A 46 -5.74 8.17 1.93
N PRO A 47 -6.42 9.33 2.00
CA PRO A 47 -7.03 9.96 0.81
C PRO A 47 -6.05 10.22 -0.33
N THR A 48 -4.86 10.75 -0.02
CA THR A 48 -3.81 11.00 -1.02
C THR A 48 -3.34 9.73 -1.72
N TYR A 49 -3.22 8.62 -0.97
CA TYR A 49 -2.79 7.33 -1.52
C TYR A 49 -3.85 6.75 -2.44
N VAL A 50 -5.10 6.71 -1.96
CA VAL A 50 -6.24 6.18 -2.74
C VAL A 50 -6.42 6.96 -4.04
N GLN A 51 -6.38 8.29 -3.97
CA GLN A 51 -6.51 9.15 -5.15
C GLN A 51 -5.38 8.90 -6.15
N ALA A 52 -4.12 8.96 -5.71
CA ALA A 52 -2.96 8.80 -6.60
C ALA A 52 -2.95 7.43 -7.30
N VAL A 53 -3.27 6.36 -6.55
CA VAL A 53 -3.40 5.02 -7.14
C VAL A 53 -4.53 5.01 -8.15
N ALA A 54 -5.76 5.38 -7.77
CA ALA A 54 -6.93 5.32 -8.64
C ALA A 54 -6.73 6.11 -9.95
N GLU A 55 -6.17 7.32 -9.86
CA GLU A 55 -5.85 8.13 -11.04
C GLU A 55 -4.83 7.45 -11.95
N GLN A 56 -3.77 6.85 -11.40
CA GLN A 56 -2.75 6.18 -12.19
C GLN A 56 -3.28 4.91 -12.83
N VAL A 57 -4.01 4.05 -12.08
CA VAL A 57 -4.53 2.79 -12.66
C VAL A 57 -5.59 3.08 -13.73
N GLY A 58 -6.36 4.16 -13.58
CA GLY A 58 -7.31 4.62 -14.60
C GLY A 58 -6.65 5.08 -15.91
N LYS A 59 -5.37 5.48 -15.87
CA LYS A 59 -4.58 5.84 -17.05
C LYS A 59 -3.80 4.65 -17.60
N LEU A 60 -3.03 3.99 -16.74
CA LEU A 60 -2.15 2.87 -17.06
C LEU A 60 -1.77 2.11 -15.79
N GLY A 61 -2.23 0.86 -15.67
CA GLY A 61 -1.93 0.00 -14.51
C GLY A 61 -0.57 -0.71 -14.56
N PHE A 62 -0.06 -1.04 -15.76
CA PHE A 62 1.20 -1.75 -15.91
C PHE A 62 1.80 -1.59 -17.31
N TYR A 63 3.11 -1.48 -17.37
CA TYR A 63 3.93 -1.76 -18.56
C TYR A 63 5.31 -2.27 -18.11
N SER A 64 6.04 -2.97 -18.99
CA SER A 64 7.37 -3.48 -18.67
C SER A 64 8.45 -2.38 -18.62
N ASN A 65 9.65 -2.72 -18.12
CA ASN A 65 10.83 -1.84 -18.16
C ASN A 65 11.44 -1.68 -19.56
N SER A 66 10.75 -2.12 -20.63
CA SER A 66 11.22 -1.98 -22.00
C SER A 66 10.86 -0.62 -22.63
N VAL A 67 10.23 0.28 -21.87
CA VAL A 67 9.84 1.63 -22.30
C VAL A 67 10.15 2.67 -21.22
N ILE A 68 10.03 3.94 -21.59
CA ILE A 68 10.24 5.08 -20.68
C ILE A 68 9.04 5.20 -19.73
N ASN A 69 9.35 5.35 -18.44
CA ASN A 69 8.37 5.62 -17.37
C ASN A 69 8.90 6.73 -16.45
N SER A 70 8.43 7.96 -16.65
CA SER A 70 8.87 9.13 -15.88
C SER A 70 8.58 9.03 -14.37
N LEU A 71 7.63 8.20 -13.94
CA LEU A 71 7.37 7.98 -12.50
C LEU A 71 8.52 7.24 -11.80
N GLN A 72 9.32 6.45 -12.54
CA GLN A 72 10.51 5.81 -11.98
C GLN A 72 11.59 6.84 -11.66
N GLU A 73 11.81 7.81 -12.56
CA GLU A 73 12.76 8.91 -12.37
C GLU A 73 12.34 9.81 -11.20
N GLU A 74 11.06 10.18 -11.15
CA GLU A 74 10.51 11.01 -10.06
C GLU A 74 10.67 10.32 -8.69
N LEU A 75 10.41 9.01 -8.62
CA LEU A 75 10.59 8.24 -7.39
C LEU A 75 12.07 8.15 -6.99
N ALA A 76 12.97 7.89 -7.95
CA ALA A 76 14.40 7.82 -7.69
C ALA A 76 14.94 9.14 -7.12
N GLU A 77 14.55 10.28 -7.70
CA GLU A 77 14.94 11.60 -7.22
C GLU A 77 14.43 11.86 -5.80
N LYS A 78 13.14 11.58 -5.54
CA LYS A 78 12.53 11.75 -4.21
C LYS A 78 13.18 10.86 -3.17
N LEU A 79 13.44 9.60 -3.52
CA LEU A 79 14.06 8.64 -2.62
C LEU A 79 15.49 9.05 -2.28
N GLY A 80 16.31 9.39 -3.28
CA GLY A 80 17.68 9.86 -3.09
C GLY A 80 17.75 11.08 -2.16
N LYS A 81 16.85 12.06 -2.34
CA LYS A 81 16.72 13.21 -1.44
C LYS A 81 16.33 12.79 -0.02
N ALA A 82 15.35 11.90 0.14
CA ALA A 82 14.85 11.49 1.44
C ALA A 82 15.85 10.65 2.23
N CYS A 83 16.66 9.82 1.57
CA CYS A 83 17.67 8.99 2.23
C CYS A 83 19.03 9.66 2.36
N GLY A 84 19.24 10.85 1.77
CA GLY A 84 20.51 11.57 1.81
C GLY A 84 21.56 11.05 0.81
N TYR A 85 21.14 10.30 -0.21
CA TYR A 85 21.99 9.76 -1.26
C TYR A 85 21.48 10.19 -2.66
N PRO A 86 21.67 11.46 -3.06
CA PRO A 86 21.08 12.02 -4.28
C PRO A 86 21.68 11.47 -5.58
N ASP A 87 22.86 10.84 -5.51
CA ASP A 87 23.66 10.34 -6.62
C ASP A 87 23.94 8.82 -6.51
N TYR A 88 23.18 8.11 -5.67
CA TYR A 88 23.34 6.67 -5.52
C TYR A 88 23.01 5.92 -6.81
N SER A 89 23.95 5.09 -7.24
CA SER A 89 23.78 4.12 -8.31
C SER A 89 24.14 2.73 -7.78
N LEU A 90 23.39 1.72 -8.20
CA LEU A 90 23.72 0.30 -8.01
C LEU A 90 24.88 -0.13 -8.92
#